data_AF-A0A7V0RKT7-F1
#
_entry.id   AF-A0A7V0RKT7-F1
#
_cell.length_a   1.000
_cell.length_b   1.000
_cell.length_c   1.000
_cell.angle_alpha   90.00
_cell.angle_beta   90.00
_cell.angle_gamma   90.00
#
_symmetry.space_group_name_H-M   'P 1'
#
loop_
_entity.id
_entity.type
_entity.pdbx_description
1 polymer ?
#
loop_
_entity_poly.entity_id
_entity_poly.type
_entity_poly.pdbx_seq_one_letter_code
_entity_poly.pdbx_strand_id
1 'polypeptide(L)' 'GLIAARNGDLALYALGADLAARGISEKSVIEGISVVDYGGFVDLVAEHDVSQAWL' A
#
# COMPACT_ATOMS: atom_id res chain seq x y z
N GLY A 1 8.69 -13.03 7.71
CA GLY A 1 7.96 -12.18 8.70
C GLY A 1 6.46 -12.31 8.48
N LEU A 2 5.63 -11.78 9.38
CA LEU A 2 4.16 -11.91 9.31
C LEU A 2 3.58 -11.43 7.96
N ILE A 3 4.12 -10.34 7.40
CA ILE A 3 3.70 -9.79 6.09
C ILE A 3 4.00 -10.76 4.95
N ALA A 4 5.23 -11.27 4.85
CA ALA A 4 5.60 -12.25 3.83
C ALA A 4 4.75 -13.53 3.90
N ALA A 5 4.28 -13.91 5.10
CA ALA A 5 3.41 -15.08 5.28
C ALA A 5 1.97 -14.87 4.78
N ARG A 6 1.57 -13.63 4.44
CA ARG A 6 0.23 -13.27 3.96
C ARG A 6 0.19 -12.73 2.53
N ASN A 7 1.34 -12.76 1.84
CA ASN A 7 1.50 -12.16 0.52
C ASN A 7 0.63 -12.79 -0.58
N GLY A 8 0.01 -13.95 -0.33
CA GLY A 8 -0.97 -14.59 -1.21
C GLY A 8 -2.43 -14.41 -0.77
N ASP A 9 -2.67 -13.98 0.47
CA ASP A 9 -4.01 -13.79 1.04
C ASP A 9 -4.46 -12.32 0.93
N LEU A 10 -3.52 -11.38 1.02
CA LEU A 10 -3.77 -9.94 1.06
C LEU A 10 -2.68 -9.19 0.27
N ALA A 11 -3.11 -8.26 -0.59
CA ALA A 11 -2.22 -7.30 -1.22
C ALA A 11 -2.15 -6.02 -0.35
N LEU A 12 -0.93 -5.63 0.03
CA LEU A 12 -0.69 -4.47 0.88
C LEU A 12 -0.03 -3.35 0.09
N TYR A 13 -0.52 -2.13 0.29
CA TYR A 13 -0.08 -0.94 -0.42
C TYR A 13 0.25 0.20 0.54
N ALA A 14 1.19 1.05 0.16
CA ALA A 14 1.52 2.28 0.86
C ALA A 14 1.57 3.45 -0.12
N LEU A 15 1.02 4.60 0.27
CA LEU A 15 1.01 5.79 -0.58
C LEU A 15 2.37 6.50 -0.50
N GLY A 16 3.08 6.58 -1.62
CA GLY A 16 4.43 7.13 -1.70
C GLY A 16 4.52 8.59 -1.27
N ALA A 17 3.52 9.41 -1.63
CA ALA A 17 3.45 10.80 -1.19
C ALA A 17 3.42 10.92 0.35
N ASP A 18 2.71 10.02 1.02
CA ASP A 18 2.61 9.99 2.49
C ASP A 18 3.90 9.49 3.16
N LEU A 19 4.58 8.53 2.54
CA LEU A 19 5.90 8.06 2.99
C LEU A 19 6.93 9.20 2.89
N ALA A 20 6.98 9.88 1.74
CA ALA A 20 7.89 10.99 1.50
C ALA A 20 7.65 12.16 2.46
N ALA A 21 6.38 12.54 2.68
CA ALA A 21 6.01 13.59 3.63
C ALA A 21 6.46 13.29 5.07
N ARG A 22 6.60 12.00 5.41
CA ARG A 22 7.06 11.54 6.73
C ARG A 22 8.56 11.20 6.76
N GLY A 23 9.30 11.46 5.68
CA GLY A 23 10.73 11.16 5.59
C GLY A 23 11.05 9.67 5.53
N ILE A 24 10.09 8.82 5.17
CA ILE A 24 10.27 7.37 5.03
C ILE A 24 10.72 7.09 3.60
N SER A 25 11.91 6.52 3.44
CA SER A 25 12.41 6.11 2.14
C SER A 25 11.71 4.83 1.67
N GLU A 26 11.54 4.65 0.37
CA GLU A 26 11.00 3.40 -0.22
C GLU A 26 11.83 2.16 0.18
N LYS A 27 13.14 2.33 0.39
CA LYS A 27 14.02 1.25 0.86
C LYS A 27 13.75 0.80 2.30
N SER A 28 13.04 1.63 3.07
CA SER A 28 12.64 1.34 4.45
C SER A 28 11.27 0.66 4.52
N VAL A 29 10.57 0.53 3.38
CA VAL A 29 9.29 -0.17 3.30
C VAL A 29 9.52 -1.67 3.43
N ILE A 30 8.63 -2.34 4.15
CA ILE A 30 8.72 -3.78 4.39
C ILE A 30 8.53 -4.53 3.06
N GLU A 31 9.39 -5.51 2.81
CA GLU A 31 9.27 -6.40 1.65
C GLU A 31 7.86 -7.02 1.56
N GLY A 32 7.26 -6.94 0.38
CA GLY A 32 5.88 -7.39 0.12
C GLY A 32 4.83 -6.27 0.14
N ILE A 33 5.18 -5.05 0.57
CA ILE A 33 4.30 -3.88 0.45
C ILE A 33 4.62 -3.15 -0.86
N SER A 34 3.59 -2.91 -1.68
CA SER A 34 3.71 -2.15 -2.93
C SER A 34 3.54 -0.65 -2.66
N VAL A 35 4.45 0.18 -3.17
CA VAL A 35 4.32 1.64 -3.08
C VAL A 35 3.57 2.16 -4.29
N VAL A 36 2.53 2.97 -4.08
CA VAL A 36 1.70 3.57 -5.14
C VAL A 36 1.68 5.08 -5.03
N ASP A 37 1.38 5.77 -6.13
CA ASP A 37 1.04 7.18 -6.11
C ASP A 37 -0.48 7.39 -5.99
N TYR A 38 -0.94 8.64 -6.11
CA TYR A 38 -2.38 8.93 -6.07
C TYR A 38 -3.15 8.35 -7.25
N GLY A 39 -2.53 8.21 -8.43
CA GLY A 39 -3.15 7.55 -9.58
C GLY A 39 -3.38 6.08 -9.28
N GLY A 40 -2.34 5.39 -8.81
CA GLY A 40 -2.44 4.00 -8.38
C GLY A 40 -3.44 3.79 -7.24
N PHE A 41 -3.59 4.76 -6.32
CA PHE A 41 -4.65 4.68 -5.31
C PHE A 41 -6.06 4.76 -5.91
N VAL A 42 -6.27 5.63 -6.91
CA VAL A 42 -7.55 5.69 -7.65
C VAL A 42 -7.82 4.39 -8.38
N ASP A 43 -6.79 3.82 -9.03
CA ASP A 43 -6.90 2.54 -9.72
C ASP A 43 -7.32 1.42 -8.74
N LEU A 44 -6.70 1.34 -7.56
CA LEU A 44 -7.06 0.36 -6.53
C LEU A 44 -8.52 0.47 -6.08
N VAL A 45 -9.04 1.70 -5.95
CA VAL A 45 -10.44 1.93 -5.59
C VAL A 45 -11.38 1.55 -6.74
N ALA A 46 -10.96 1.76 -7.99
CA ALA A 46 -11.74 1.39 -9.18
C ALA A 46 -11.75 -0.12 -9.46
N GLU A 47 -10.67 -0.82 -9.12
CA GLU A 47 -10.49 -2.27 -9.30
C GLU A 47 -11.22 -3.12 -8.26
N HIS A 48 -11.63 -2.54 -7.12
CA HIS A 48 -12.28 -3.27 -6.03
C HIS A 48 -13.73 -2.82 -5.85
N ASP A 49 -14.63 -3.79 -5.66
CA ASP A 49 -16.07 -3.54 -5.56
C ASP A 49 -16.46 -2.63 -4.38
N VAL A 50 -15.68 -2.68 -3.29
CA VAL A 50 -15.98 -1.96 -2.05
C VAL A 50 -14.71 -1.33 -1.48
N SER A 51 -14.81 -0.04 -1.17
CA SER A 51 -13.83 0.68 -0.37
C SER A 51 -14.32 0.82 1.07
N GLN A 52 -13.75 0.03 1.98
CA GLN A 52 -14.02 0.14 3.42
C GLN A 52 -12.95 0.98 4.11
N ALA A 53 -13.32 2.18 4.53
CA ALA A 53 -12.45 3.05 5.33
C ALA A 53 -12.51 2.69 6.82
N TRP A 54 -11.34 2.54 7.43
CA TRP A 54 -11.17 2.45 8.87
C TRP A 54 -10.74 3.84 9.37
N LEU A 55 -11.61 4.52 10.10
CA LEU A 55 -11.39 5.87 10.64
C LEU A 55 -10.86 5.82 12.08
#